data_AF-A0A143DF53-F1
#
_entry.id   AF-A0A143DF53-F1
#
_cell.length_a   1.000
_cell.length_b   1.000
_cell.length_c   1.000
_cell.angle_alpha   90.00
_cell.angle_beta   90.00
_cell.angle_gamma   90.00
#
_symmetry.space_group_name_H-M   'P 1'
#
loop_
_entity.id
_entity.type
_entity.pdbx_description
1 polymer ?
#
loop_
_entity_poly.entity_id
_entity_poly.type
_entity_poly.pdbx_seq_one_letter_code
_entity_poly.pdbx_strand_id
1 'polypeptide(L)'
;MPSVSASAHDQALYQQLTKENGGKENVSRNKLAKDLNTFLTLLTSQLKHQDPLSPMDSTEFTQQLVQFAQVEQQMSQNEKLDKLVAAQNASLAATAVSYIGNYVEAESNQVPLQDGKGRFAYGLREAAKQVGILVKDATGRVVRSFNGETSAGMHDFRWDGKDDNGDQLPDGTYNLAITATSDKGSVETWSTAFGKVTGVTSKDGEVLLVMDKAGVPISKILSISATWDGKNASLDSALGYVGKSVEVRSNMLTLQNGKAKFGYTLPSMTDSTTISIVDSDGFTVRTLDGRTGSGNHTLEWDGTNDEGVLLEDGPYSIRVKAKQGETLLENIATTTFGTVNAVSNAGGTPMVVMGTSTIPVSAILAAAGI
;
A
#
# COMPACT_ATOMS: atom_id res chain seq x y z
N MET A 1 -13.02 9.08 33.64
CA MET A 1 -11.76 8.28 33.60
C MET A 1 -10.61 9.23 33.28
N PRO A 2 -9.43 9.02 33.87
CA PRO A 2 -8.47 10.07 34.12
C PRO A 2 -7.73 10.50 32.85
N SER A 3 -7.52 11.81 32.73
CA SER A 3 -6.69 12.47 31.73
C SER A 3 -5.25 11.94 31.80
N VAL A 4 -4.77 11.35 30.71
CA VAL A 4 -3.35 11.01 30.57
C VAL A 4 -2.58 12.31 30.37
N SER A 5 -1.99 12.84 31.45
CA SER A 5 -1.02 13.92 31.37
C SER A 5 0.28 13.36 30.83
N ALA A 6 0.66 13.74 29.60
CA ALA A 6 2.00 13.48 29.08
C ALA A 6 3.05 13.99 30.08
N SER A 7 4.14 13.24 30.27
CA SER A 7 5.19 13.65 31.23
C SER A 7 5.86 14.94 30.75
N ALA A 8 6.40 15.73 31.68
CA ALA A 8 7.16 16.95 31.34
C ALA A 8 8.36 16.67 30.41
N HIS A 9 8.85 15.43 30.39
CA HIS A 9 9.91 14.96 29.49
C HIS A 9 9.40 14.74 28.06
N ASP A 10 8.19 14.20 27.90
CA ASP A 10 7.57 13.96 26.59
C ASP A 10 7.16 15.28 25.91
N GLN A 11 6.69 16.26 26.69
CA GLN A 11 6.42 17.61 26.17
C GLN A 11 7.70 18.34 25.75
N ALA A 12 8.81 18.15 26.47
CA ALA A 12 10.10 18.75 26.11
C ALA A 12 10.67 18.14 24.82
N LEU A 13 10.56 16.82 24.65
CA LEU A 13 10.98 16.13 23.43
C LEU A 13 10.13 16.56 22.22
N TYR A 14 8.80 16.74 22.41
CA TYR A 14 7.90 17.28 21.38
C TYR A 14 8.24 18.72 20.99
N GLN A 15 8.64 19.57 21.95
CA GLN A 15 9.07 20.94 21.68
C GLN A 15 10.48 21.05 21.05
N GLN A 16 11.33 20.05 21.25
CA GLN A 16 12.68 20.00 20.66
C GLN A 16 12.63 19.50 19.21
N LEU A 17 11.81 18.47 18.94
CA LEU A 17 11.61 17.91 17.60
C LEU A 17 10.81 18.84 16.66
N THR A 18 9.96 19.72 17.20
CA THR A 18 9.26 20.74 16.39
C THR A 18 10.15 21.94 16.01
N LYS A 19 11.28 22.15 16.69
CA LYS A 19 12.23 23.24 16.37
C LYS A 19 13.24 22.90 15.27
N GLU A 20 13.56 21.62 15.06
CA GLU A 20 14.63 21.24 14.13
C GLU A 20 14.24 21.28 12.63
N ASN A 21 12.97 21.08 12.28
CA ASN A 21 12.52 21.14 10.88
C ASN A 21 12.15 22.55 10.39
N GLY A 22 11.65 23.45 11.26
CA GLY A 22 11.36 24.84 10.89
C GLY A 22 12.59 25.78 10.86
N GLY A 23 13.73 25.33 11.37
CA GLY A 23 14.94 26.14 11.55
C GLY A 23 15.83 26.27 10.31
N LYS A 24 15.91 25.24 9.45
CA LYS A 24 16.85 25.24 8.32
C LYS A 24 16.40 26.12 7.14
N GLU A 25 15.10 26.20 6.87
CA GLU A 25 14.55 27.01 5.77
C GLU A 25 14.55 28.51 6.05
N ASN A 26 14.26 28.91 7.29
CA ASN A 26 14.33 30.31 7.70
C ASN A 26 15.77 30.86 7.65
N VAL A 27 16.77 30.01 7.90
CA VAL A 27 18.18 30.39 7.84
C VAL A 27 18.62 30.67 6.38
N SER A 28 18.20 29.85 5.42
CA SER A 28 18.55 30.06 4.00
C SER A 28 17.92 31.33 3.40
N ARG A 29 16.66 31.63 3.75
CA ARG A 29 15.96 32.84 3.28
C ARG A 29 16.53 34.12 3.88
N ASN A 30 16.85 34.09 5.18
CA ASN A 30 17.51 35.20 5.86
C ASN A 30 18.92 35.46 5.31
N LYS A 31 19.64 34.41 4.89
CA LYS A 31 20.94 34.55 4.23
C LYS A 31 20.79 35.21 2.86
N LEU A 32 19.86 34.75 2.02
CA LEU A 32 19.61 35.32 0.69
C LEU A 32 19.18 36.79 0.78
N ALA A 33 18.27 37.13 1.69
CA ALA A 33 17.84 38.50 1.93
C ALA A 33 18.98 39.41 2.41
N LYS A 34 19.89 38.88 3.24
CA LYS A 34 21.09 39.58 3.70
C LYS A 34 22.08 39.80 2.54
N ASP A 35 22.29 38.79 1.70
CA ASP A 35 23.18 38.86 0.54
C ASP A 35 22.66 39.88 -0.49
N LEU A 36 21.35 39.93 -0.74
CA LEU A 36 20.71 40.97 -1.57
C LEU A 36 20.89 42.37 -0.97
N ASN A 37 20.71 42.54 0.34
CA ASN A 37 20.92 43.83 1.01
C ASN A 37 22.39 44.28 0.96
N THR A 38 23.34 43.36 1.13
CA THR A 38 24.77 43.65 0.97
C THR A 38 25.07 44.06 -0.47
N PHE A 39 24.51 43.35 -1.46
CA PHE A 39 24.62 43.71 -2.86
C PHE A 39 24.06 45.11 -3.15
N LEU A 40 22.83 45.42 -2.72
CA LEU A 40 22.21 46.73 -2.90
C LEU A 40 22.99 47.86 -2.21
N THR A 41 23.62 47.58 -1.06
CA THR A 41 24.46 48.55 -0.33
C THR A 41 25.76 48.85 -1.08
N LEU A 42 26.43 47.82 -1.60
CA LEU A 42 27.63 47.98 -2.42
C LEU A 42 27.31 48.72 -3.73
N LEU A 43 26.19 48.37 -4.38
CA LEU A 43 25.69 49.03 -5.57
C LEU A 43 25.41 50.53 -5.33
N THR A 44 24.71 50.85 -4.26
CA THR A 44 24.40 52.24 -3.89
C THR A 44 25.67 53.04 -3.58
N SER A 45 26.67 52.39 -2.97
CA SER A 45 27.96 53.02 -2.64
C SER A 45 28.78 53.31 -3.89
N GLN A 46 28.81 52.37 -4.86
CA GLN A 46 29.46 52.54 -6.15
C GLN A 46 28.80 53.66 -6.97
N LEU A 47 27.47 53.70 -7.06
CA LEU A 47 26.74 54.78 -7.75
C LEU A 47 27.02 56.17 -7.16
N LYS A 48 27.19 56.28 -5.84
CA LYS A 48 27.56 57.55 -5.18
C LYS A 48 28.97 58.04 -5.50
N HIS A 49 29.88 57.16 -5.91
CA HIS A 49 31.30 57.46 -6.13
C HIS A 49 31.71 57.30 -7.60
N GLN A 50 30.77 57.27 -8.55
CA GLN A 50 31.09 57.19 -9.98
C GLN A 50 31.65 58.52 -10.52
N ASP A 51 32.51 58.39 -11.53
CA ASP A 51 32.95 59.50 -12.35
C ASP A 51 31.85 59.87 -13.36
N PRO A 52 31.34 61.12 -13.36
CA PRO A 52 30.30 61.57 -14.29
C PRO A 52 30.70 61.49 -15.78
N LEU A 53 31.98 61.31 -16.11
CA LEU A 53 32.47 61.19 -17.49
C LEU A 53 32.57 59.73 -17.98
N SER A 54 32.29 58.72 -17.15
CA SER A 54 32.30 57.30 -17.54
C SER A 54 31.34 56.46 -16.67
N PRO A 55 30.02 56.55 -16.92
CA PRO A 55 29.04 55.78 -16.16
C PRO A 55 29.20 54.27 -16.40
N MET A 56 29.09 53.49 -15.34
CA MET A 56 29.14 52.03 -15.43
C MET A 56 27.84 51.49 -16.06
N ASP A 57 27.95 50.41 -16.86
CA ASP A 57 26.80 49.76 -17.50
C ASP A 57 25.91 49.07 -16.45
N SER A 58 24.63 49.46 -16.41
CA SER A 58 23.64 48.99 -15.43
C SER A 58 23.01 47.63 -15.78
N THR A 59 23.36 47.07 -16.93
CA THR A 59 22.79 45.83 -17.46
C THR A 59 23.14 44.61 -16.62
N GLU A 60 24.38 44.52 -16.12
CA GLU A 60 24.85 43.38 -15.32
C GLU A 60 24.15 43.30 -13.94
N PHE A 61 23.88 44.45 -13.32
CA PHE A 61 23.14 44.52 -12.06
C PHE A 61 21.68 44.14 -12.22
N THR A 62 21.07 44.57 -13.33
CA THR A 62 19.68 44.22 -13.65
C THR A 62 19.56 42.70 -13.87
N GLN A 63 20.54 42.07 -14.52
CA GLN A 63 20.61 40.61 -14.66
C GLN A 63 20.74 39.90 -13.32
N GLN A 64 21.59 40.39 -12.40
CA GLN A 64 21.72 39.81 -11.06
C GLN A 64 20.42 39.93 -10.24
N LEU A 65 19.73 41.08 -10.29
CA LEU A 65 18.43 41.26 -9.63
C LEU A 65 17.35 40.32 -10.18
N VAL A 66 17.32 40.11 -11.50
CA VAL A 66 16.40 39.14 -12.12
C VAL A 66 16.72 37.72 -11.66
N GLN A 67 18.00 37.34 -11.55
CA GLN A 67 18.41 36.03 -11.03
C GLN A 67 17.98 35.84 -9.56
N PHE A 68 18.16 36.85 -8.70
CA PHE A 68 17.67 36.80 -7.32
C PHE A 68 16.16 36.63 -7.25
N ALA A 69 15.40 37.40 -8.04
CA ALA A 69 13.95 37.30 -8.10
C ALA A 69 13.48 35.90 -8.58
N GLN A 70 14.18 35.29 -9.53
CA GLN A 70 13.92 33.93 -9.98
C GLN A 70 14.18 32.90 -8.88
N VAL A 71 15.30 33.01 -8.16
CA VAL A 71 15.61 32.11 -7.02
C VAL A 71 14.59 32.28 -5.90
N GLU A 72 14.20 33.51 -5.56
CA GLU A 72 13.15 33.76 -4.57
C GLU A 72 11.80 33.18 -4.99
N GLN A 73 11.42 33.33 -6.26
CA GLN A 73 10.20 32.73 -6.80
C GLN A 73 10.24 31.20 -6.73
N GLN A 74 11.38 30.58 -7.05
CA GLN A 74 11.56 29.13 -6.94
C GLN A 74 11.48 28.65 -5.50
N MET A 75 12.09 29.37 -4.55
CA MET A 75 11.97 29.08 -3.13
C MET A 75 10.51 29.20 -2.65
N SER A 76 9.79 30.24 -3.10
CA SER A 76 8.36 30.41 -2.78
C SER A 76 7.51 29.29 -3.37
N GLN A 77 7.85 28.79 -4.56
CA GLN A 77 7.17 27.65 -5.17
C GLN A 77 7.40 26.37 -4.36
N ASN A 78 8.64 26.08 -3.97
CA ASN A 78 8.96 24.92 -3.13
C ASN A 78 8.20 24.97 -1.80
N GLU A 79 8.15 26.14 -1.12
CA GLU A 79 7.38 26.30 0.11
C GLU A 79 5.88 26.00 -0.07
N LYS A 80 5.29 26.40 -1.20
CA LYS A 80 3.90 26.08 -1.51
C LYS A 80 3.70 24.58 -1.75
N LEU A 81 4.67 23.91 -2.37
CA LEU A 81 4.64 22.45 -2.54
C LEU A 81 4.75 21.75 -1.18
N ASP A 82 5.62 22.20 -0.29
CA ASP A 82 5.75 21.65 1.06
C ASP A 82 4.46 21.83 1.87
N LYS A 83 3.81 22.99 1.76
CA LYS A 83 2.48 23.24 2.35
C LYS A 83 1.41 22.32 1.78
N LEU A 84 1.44 22.05 0.47
CA LEU A 84 0.50 21.13 -0.18
C LEU A 84 0.71 19.69 0.33
N VAL A 85 1.95 19.23 0.43
CA VAL A 85 2.31 17.92 0.99
C VAL A 85 1.86 17.83 2.45
N ALA A 86 2.11 18.86 3.25
CA ALA A 86 1.65 18.90 4.64
C ALA A 86 0.12 18.84 4.76
N ALA A 87 -0.62 19.54 3.90
CA ALA A 87 -2.08 19.48 3.86
C ALA A 87 -2.59 18.09 3.43
N GLN A 88 -1.96 17.48 2.44
CA GLN A 88 -2.29 16.12 2.00
C GLN A 88 -2.04 15.10 3.13
N ASN A 89 -0.92 15.22 3.84
CA ASN A 89 -0.60 14.37 4.98
C ASN A 89 -1.58 14.56 6.14
N ALA A 90 -2.01 15.79 6.41
CA ALA A 90 -3.06 16.04 7.40
C ALA A 90 -4.38 15.36 7.02
N SER A 91 -4.74 15.36 5.74
CA SER A 91 -5.93 14.65 5.22
C SER A 91 -5.81 13.12 5.36
N LEU A 92 -4.64 12.56 5.02
CA LEU A 92 -4.35 11.13 5.22
C LEU A 92 -4.39 10.75 6.69
N ALA A 93 -3.81 11.58 7.58
CA ALA A 93 -3.84 11.37 9.02
C ALA A 93 -5.27 11.38 9.56
N ALA A 94 -6.14 12.29 9.09
CA ALA A 94 -7.55 12.30 9.46
C ALA A 94 -8.28 11.01 9.03
N THR A 95 -8.00 10.50 7.83
CA THR A 95 -8.56 9.24 7.33
C THR A 95 -8.04 8.04 8.14
N ALA A 96 -6.75 8.05 8.49
CA ALA A 96 -6.07 7.03 9.26
C ALA A 96 -6.70 6.83 10.66
N VAL A 97 -7.30 7.86 11.27
CA VAL A 97 -8.00 7.75 12.57
C VAL A 97 -9.09 6.67 12.53
N SER A 98 -9.77 6.49 11.40
CA SER A 98 -10.83 5.48 11.26
C SER A 98 -10.33 4.03 11.37
N TYR A 99 -9.02 3.80 11.21
CA TYR A 99 -8.43 2.48 11.35
C TYR A 99 -8.18 2.11 12.82
N ILE A 100 -8.05 3.10 13.72
CA ILE A 100 -7.76 2.86 15.14
C ILE A 100 -8.85 1.96 15.75
N GLY A 101 -8.40 0.91 16.45
CA GLY A 101 -9.26 -0.09 17.07
C GLY A 101 -9.62 -1.26 16.15
N ASN A 102 -9.46 -1.13 14.84
CA ASN A 102 -9.64 -2.21 13.88
C ASN A 102 -8.34 -3.00 13.69
N TYR A 103 -8.46 -4.22 13.20
CA TYR A 103 -7.35 -5.03 12.70
C TYR A 103 -7.14 -4.72 11.22
N VAL A 104 -5.88 -4.69 10.80
CA VAL A 104 -5.53 -4.50 9.39
C VAL A 104 -4.62 -5.63 8.93
N GLU A 105 -4.68 -5.93 7.64
CA GLU A 105 -3.63 -6.67 6.94
C GLU A 105 -2.83 -5.69 6.09
N ALA A 106 -1.51 -5.79 6.14
CA ALA A 106 -0.64 -4.93 5.37
C ALA A 106 0.54 -5.69 4.77
N GLU A 107 0.99 -5.25 3.60
CA GLU A 107 2.23 -5.73 2.99
C GLU A 107 3.41 -5.33 3.88
N SER A 108 4.00 -6.32 4.56
CA SER A 108 5.01 -6.10 5.59
C SER A 108 5.73 -7.41 5.92
N ASN A 109 7.02 -7.33 6.18
CA ASN A 109 7.80 -8.39 6.83
C ASN A 109 7.94 -8.16 8.34
N GLN A 110 7.44 -7.03 8.86
CA GLN A 110 7.35 -6.74 10.28
C GLN A 110 6.00 -7.19 10.82
N VAL A 111 6.02 -8.13 11.75
CA VAL A 111 4.85 -8.70 12.40
C VAL A 111 4.74 -8.14 13.81
N PRO A 112 3.61 -7.52 14.16
CA PRO A 112 3.36 -7.16 15.54
C PRO A 112 2.97 -8.41 16.34
N LEU A 113 3.63 -8.60 17.47
CA LEU A 113 3.18 -9.49 18.54
C LEU A 113 2.33 -8.66 19.51
N GLN A 114 1.05 -9.01 19.61
CA GLN A 114 0.05 -8.31 20.42
C GLN A 114 -0.72 -9.34 21.23
N ASP A 115 -0.92 -9.07 22.52
CA ASP A 115 -1.60 -9.99 23.44
C ASP A 115 -0.94 -11.38 23.44
N GLY A 116 0.40 -11.41 23.31
CA GLY A 116 1.21 -12.63 23.22
C GLY A 116 1.04 -13.43 21.93
N LYS A 117 0.41 -12.90 20.88
CA LYS A 117 0.17 -13.62 19.62
C LYS A 117 0.54 -12.79 18.40
N GLY A 118 1.00 -13.48 17.36
CA GLY A 118 1.37 -12.88 16.08
C GLY A 118 0.60 -13.55 14.94
N ARG A 119 0.31 -12.80 13.89
CA ARG A 119 -0.31 -13.34 12.69
C ARG A 119 0.28 -12.68 11.46
N PHE A 120 0.60 -13.49 10.47
CA PHE A 120 1.15 -13.06 9.19
C PHE A 120 0.72 -14.03 8.11
N ALA A 121 0.86 -13.64 6.85
CA ALA A 121 0.77 -14.56 5.74
C ALA A 121 2.01 -14.43 4.87
N TYR A 122 2.30 -15.49 4.11
CA TYR A 122 3.31 -15.45 3.07
C TYR A 122 2.76 -16.01 1.77
N GLY A 123 3.22 -15.44 0.66
CA GLY A 123 2.85 -15.88 -0.67
C GLY A 123 4.03 -16.52 -1.40
N LEU A 124 3.74 -17.59 -2.14
CA LEU A 124 4.67 -18.22 -3.06
C LEU A 124 4.18 -18.03 -4.49
N ARG A 125 5.06 -17.54 -5.37
CA ARG A 125 4.72 -17.32 -6.78
C ARG A 125 4.45 -18.62 -7.54
N GLU A 126 5.13 -19.69 -7.14
CA GLU A 126 4.98 -21.04 -7.64
C GLU A 126 5.14 -22.03 -6.48
N ALA A 127 4.85 -23.31 -6.71
CA ALA A 127 5.03 -24.32 -5.68
C ALA A 127 6.51 -24.49 -5.33
N ALA A 128 6.81 -24.56 -4.04
CA ALA A 128 8.11 -24.86 -3.49
C ALA A 128 8.20 -26.34 -3.06
N LYS A 129 9.44 -26.80 -2.90
CA LYS A 129 9.78 -28.08 -2.27
C LYS A 129 9.97 -27.92 -0.77
N GLN A 130 10.51 -26.78 -0.35
CA GLN A 130 10.74 -26.45 1.04
C GLN A 130 10.51 -24.96 1.26
N VAL A 131 9.87 -24.63 2.39
CA VAL A 131 9.72 -23.26 2.88
C VAL A 131 10.21 -23.20 4.31
N GLY A 132 11.15 -22.30 4.57
CA GLY A 132 11.64 -21.97 5.91
C GLY A 132 11.19 -20.56 6.29
N ILE A 133 10.66 -20.42 7.50
CA ILE A 133 10.22 -19.14 8.06
C ILE A 133 11.00 -18.90 9.34
N LEU A 134 11.68 -17.77 9.41
CA LEU A 134 12.41 -17.32 10.59
C LEU A 134 11.74 -16.08 11.16
N VAL A 135 11.43 -16.10 12.45
CA VAL A 135 11.00 -14.93 13.20
C VAL A 135 12.21 -14.38 13.96
N LYS A 136 12.50 -13.10 13.78
CA LYS A 136 13.67 -12.41 14.35
C LYS A 136 13.24 -11.25 15.24
N ASP A 137 13.96 -11.05 16.34
CA ASP A 137 13.75 -9.88 17.20
C ASP A 137 14.39 -8.61 16.60
N ALA A 138 14.28 -7.48 17.30
CA ALA A 138 14.81 -6.19 16.88
C ALA A 138 16.35 -6.16 16.70
N THR A 139 17.08 -7.12 17.29
CA THR A 139 18.53 -7.26 17.13
C THR A 139 18.92 -8.13 15.93
N GLY A 140 17.94 -8.73 15.26
CA GLY A 140 18.14 -9.67 14.15
C GLY A 140 18.38 -11.11 14.58
N ARG A 141 18.33 -11.40 15.89
CA ARG A 141 18.46 -12.76 16.43
C ARG A 141 17.19 -13.56 16.11
N VAL A 142 17.37 -14.79 15.62
CA VAL A 142 16.27 -15.73 15.40
C VAL A 142 15.73 -16.17 16.74
N VAL A 143 14.44 -15.95 16.96
CA VAL A 143 13.73 -16.36 18.18
C VAL A 143 12.85 -17.58 17.94
N ARG A 144 12.43 -17.81 16.69
CA ARG A 144 11.56 -18.93 16.33
C ARG A 144 11.78 -19.34 14.89
N SER A 145 11.73 -20.64 14.62
CA SER A 145 11.75 -21.18 13.25
C SER A 145 10.55 -22.07 12.96
N PHE A 146 10.05 -22.00 11.72
CA PHE A 146 8.96 -22.84 11.24
C PHE A 146 9.24 -23.38 9.84
N ASN A 147 8.66 -24.54 9.55
CA ASN A 147 8.48 -25.01 8.18
C ASN A 147 7.14 -24.46 7.67
N GLY A 148 7.16 -23.88 6.47
CA GLY A 148 5.96 -23.41 5.79
C GLY A 148 5.32 -24.47 4.90
N GLU A 149 4.03 -24.32 4.63
CA GLU A 149 3.34 -24.90 3.48
C GLU A 149 4.02 -24.50 2.15
N THR A 150 3.97 -25.39 1.17
CA THR A 150 4.81 -25.29 -0.03
C THR A 150 4.04 -25.18 -1.34
N SER A 151 2.70 -25.19 -1.33
CA SER A 151 1.91 -24.97 -2.54
C SER A 151 1.97 -23.51 -3.00
N ALA A 152 1.76 -23.25 -4.29
CA ALA A 152 1.66 -21.88 -4.80
C ALA A 152 0.47 -21.13 -4.16
N GLY A 153 0.59 -19.81 -4.00
CA GLY A 153 -0.45 -18.97 -3.42
C GLY A 153 -0.12 -18.48 -2.00
N MET A 154 -1.14 -17.98 -1.31
CA MET A 154 -1.04 -17.36 0.02
C MET A 154 -1.30 -18.37 1.13
N HIS A 155 -0.51 -18.28 2.19
CA HIS A 155 -0.56 -19.15 3.37
C HIS A 155 -0.67 -18.31 4.65
N ASP A 156 -1.73 -18.51 5.42
CA ASP A 156 -1.94 -17.87 6.73
C ASP A 156 -1.10 -18.56 7.80
N PHE A 157 -0.45 -17.79 8.65
CA PHE A 157 0.37 -18.29 9.74
C PHE A 157 0.03 -17.60 11.05
N ARG A 158 -0.16 -18.41 12.09
CA ARG A 158 -0.46 -17.96 13.45
C ARG A 158 0.65 -18.37 14.39
N TRP A 159 1.28 -17.38 14.98
CA TRP A 159 2.33 -17.56 15.95
C TRP A 159 1.78 -17.35 17.36
N ASP A 160 2.09 -18.30 18.25
CA ASP A 160 1.75 -18.27 19.67
C ASP A 160 2.63 -17.33 20.51
N GLY A 161 3.53 -16.57 19.86
CA GLY A 161 4.42 -15.62 20.51
C GLY A 161 5.53 -16.27 21.34
N LYS A 162 5.77 -17.57 21.18
CA LYS A 162 6.83 -18.27 21.91
C LYS A 162 8.09 -18.42 21.08
N ASP A 163 9.22 -18.47 21.76
CA ASP A 163 10.52 -18.78 21.15
C ASP A 163 10.71 -20.30 20.96
N ASP A 164 11.84 -20.75 20.41
CA ASP A 164 12.14 -22.18 20.23
C ASP A 164 12.27 -22.97 21.55
N ASN A 165 12.49 -22.29 22.69
CA ASN A 165 12.52 -22.91 24.02
C ASN A 165 11.11 -23.03 24.65
N GLY A 166 10.10 -22.41 24.03
CA GLY A 166 8.73 -22.36 24.53
C GLY A 166 8.45 -21.19 25.48
N ASP A 167 9.41 -20.27 25.64
CA ASP A 167 9.26 -19.09 26.49
C ASP A 167 8.42 -18.03 25.76
N GLN A 168 7.49 -17.40 26.49
CA GLN A 168 6.66 -16.33 25.96
C GLN A 168 7.52 -15.08 25.72
N LEU A 169 7.50 -14.60 24.48
CA LEU A 169 8.20 -13.38 24.11
C LEU A 169 7.36 -12.13 24.43
N PRO A 170 8.00 -10.99 24.68
CA PRO A 170 7.30 -9.73 24.96
C PRO A 170 6.62 -9.19 23.70
N ASP A 171 5.47 -8.53 23.90
CA ASP A 171 4.78 -7.79 22.85
C ASP A 171 5.68 -6.72 22.21
N GLY A 172 5.61 -6.66 20.88
CA GLY A 172 6.45 -5.77 20.07
C GLY A 172 6.59 -6.24 18.63
N THR A 173 7.53 -5.64 17.90
CA THR A 173 7.71 -5.89 16.47
C THR A 173 8.78 -6.94 16.23
N TYR A 174 8.45 -7.95 15.42
CA TYR A 174 9.35 -9.02 14.99
C TYR A 174 9.49 -9.02 13.46
N ASN A 175 10.65 -9.41 12.95
CA ASN A 175 10.94 -9.45 11.52
C ASN A 175 10.87 -10.88 10.99
N LEU A 176 10.17 -11.06 9.87
CA LEU A 176 10.15 -12.31 9.14
C LEU A 176 11.32 -12.37 8.14
N ALA A 177 11.93 -13.53 8.04
CA ALA A 177 12.72 -13.92 6.89
C ALA A 177 12.17 -15.25 6.37
N ILE A 178 11.62 -15.21 5.15
CA ILE A 178 11.03 -16.38 4.48
C ILE A 178 11.96 -16.77 3.35
N THR A 179 12.25 -18.06 3.26
CA THR A 179 13.04 -18.66 2.18
C THR A 179 12.26 -19.82 1.60
N ALA A 180 12.12 -19.85 0.27
CA ALA A 180 11.44 -20.92 -0.43
C ALA A 180 12.33 -21.43 -1.58
N THR A 181 12.41 -22.75 -1.74
CA THR A 181 13.21 -23.39 -2.80
C THR A 181 12.38 -24.42 -3.56
N SER A 182 12.53 -24.46 -4.87
CA SER A 182 12.00 -25.48 -5.78
C SER A 182 13.15 -26.24 -6.44
N ASP A 183 12.84 -27.22 -7.30
CA ASP A 183 13.87 -27.92 -8.08
C ASP A 183 14.58 -27.00 -9.10
N LYS A 184 14.01 -25.81 -9.39
CA LYS A 184 14.59 -24.81 -10.29
C LYS A 184 15.43 -23.74 -9.57
N GLY A 185 15.46 -23.74 -8.25
CA GLY A 185 16.18 -22.74 -7.45
C GLY A 185 15.30 -22.02 -6.43
N SER A 186 15.62 -20.76 -6.14
CA SER A 186 14.84 -19.95 -5.18
C SER A 186 13.46 -19.59 -5.76
N VAL A 187 12.42 -19.73 -4.95
CA VAL A 187 11.07 -19.25 -5.26
C VAL A 187 10.90 -17.85 -4.68
N GLU A 188 10.29 -16.95 -5.46
CA GLU A 188 9.97 -15.59 -5.01
C GLU A 188 8.87 -15.63 -3.95
N THR A 189 9.08 -14.89 -2.86
CA THR A 189 8.16 -14.84 -1.72
C THR A 189 7.84 -13.41 -1.33
N TRP A 190 6.61 -13.16 -0.88
CA TRP A 190 6.20 -11.92 -0.22
C TRP A 190 5.47 -12.24 1.08
N SER A 191 5.29 -11.25 1.94
CA SER A 191 4.59 -11.42 3.22
C SER A 191 3.64 -10.28 3.53
N THR A 192 2.61 -10.61 4.30
CA THR A 192 1.69 -9.66 4.91
C THR A 192 1.67 -9.87 6.41
N ALA A 193 1.43 -8.80 7.16
CA ALA A 193 1.30 -8.84 8.61
C ALA A 193 -0.08 -8.36 9.03
N PHE A 194 -0.59 -8.97 10.10
CA PHE A 194 -1.87 -8.61 10.69
C PHE A 194 -1.65 -8.00 12.07
N GLY A 195 -2.38 -6.93 12.38
CA GLY A 195 -2.31 -6.32 13.71
C GLY A 195 -3.45 -5.36 13.95
N LYS A 196 -3.77 -5.17 15.23
CA LYS A 196 -4.69 -4.14 15.67
C LYS A 196 -4.00 -2.79 15.57
N VAL A 197 -4.65 -1.83 14.94
CA VAL A 197 -4.18 -0.45 14.89
C VAL A 197 -4.48 0.21 16.23
N THR A 198 -3.43 0.64 16.93
CA THR A 198 -3.48 1.30 18.23
C THR A 198 -3.29 2.81 18.12
N GLY A 199 -2.80 3.30 16.98
CA GLY A 199 -2.60 4.72 16.77
C GLY A 199 -2.23 5.08 15.33
N VAL A 200 -2.01 6.38 15.13
CA VAL A 200 -1.53 6.97 13.90
C VAL A 200 -0.36 7.86 14.25
N THR A 201 0.71 7.78 13.48
CA THR A 201 1.87 8.66 13.65
C THR A 201 2.31 9.21 12.29
N SER A 202 3.18 10.20 12.31
CA SER A 202 3.89 10.63 11.12
C SER A 202 5.39 10.53 11.35
N LYS A 203 6.09 9.92 10.39
CA LYS A 203 7.54 9.78 10.39
C LYS A 203 8.05 10.18 9.02
N ASP A 204 9.04 11.07 8.97
CA ASP A 204 9.67 11.54 7.73
C ASP A 204 8.66 12.07 6.68
N GLY A 205 7.55 12.65 7.15
CA GLY A 205 6.49 13.16 6.28
C GLY A 205 5.56 12.09 5.70
N GLU A 206 5.66 10.84 6.14
CA GLU A 206 4.72 9.78 5.78
C GLU A 206 3.76 9.50 6.95
N VAL A 207 2.49 9.25 6.66
CA VAL A 207 1.49 8.86 7.65
C VAL A 207 1.52 7.34 7.82
N LEU A 208 1.77 6.89 9.04
CA LEU A 208 1.87 5.48 9.40
C LEU A 208 0.74 5.09 10.35
N LEU A 209 0.10 3.95 10.08
CA LEU A 209 -0.70 3.24 11.06
C LEU A 209 0.22 2.52 12.03
N VAL A 210 -0.08 2.64 13.32
CA VAL A 210 0.68 2.03 14.39
C VAL A 210 -0.05 0.77 14.84
N MET A 211 0.56 -0.39 14.65
CA MET A 211 0.13 -1.66 15.22
C MET A 211 1.00 -1.97 16.44
N ASP A 212 0.66 -1.34 17.57
CA ASP A 212 1.48 -1.27 18.78
C ASP A 212 2.86 -0.61 18.57
N LYS A 213 3.93 -1.38 18.32
CA LYS A 213 5.27 -0.84 18.05
C LYS A 213 5.65 -0.87 16.57
N ALA A 214 4.84 -1.51 15.72
CA ALA A 214 5.07 -1.59 14.29
C ALA A 214 4.39 -0.43 13.58
N GLY A 215 5.13 0.33 12.76
CA GLY A 215 4.58 1.40 11.93
C GLY A 215 4.46 0.95 10.48
N VAL A 216 3.28 1.05 9.88
CA VAL A 216 3.04 0.64 8.49
C VAL A 216 2.36 1.77 7.70
N PRO A 217 2.87 2.14 6.51
CA PRO A 217 2.24 3.14 5.67
C PRO A 217 0.81 2.80 5.30
N ILE A 218 -0.08 3.80 5.25
CA ILE A 218 -1.47 3.59 4.81
C ILE A 218 -1.54 3.04 3.38
N SER A 219 -0.56 3.37 2.54
CA SER A 219 -0.42 2.87 1.16
C SER A 219 -0.15 1.36 1.07
N LYS A 220 0.29 0.75 2.17
CA LYS A 220 0.60 -0.69 2.26
C LYS A 220 -0.53 -1.51 2.89
N ILE A 221 -1.64 -0.88 3.27
CA ILE A 221 -2.80 -1.56 3.82
C ILE A 221 -3.57 -2.28 2.72
N LEU A 222 -3.81 -3.56 2.93
CA LEU A 222 -4.51 -4.45 1.99
C LEU A 222 -5.96 -4.68 2.41
N SER A 223 -6.23 -4.79 3.71
CA SER A 223 -7.58 -4.98 4.24
C SER A 223 -7.75 -4.43 5.66
N ILE A 224 -9.01 -4.23 6.07
CA ILE A 224 -9.44 -3.84 7.41
C ILE A 224 -10.50 -4.84 7.92
N SER A 225 -10.41 -5.23 9.18
CA SER A 225 -11.31 -6.17 9.85
C SER A 225 -11.60 -5.74 11.28
N ALA A 226 -12.76 -6.10 11.81
CA ALA A 226 -13.11 -5.82 13.20
C ALA A 226 -12.42 -6.78 14.20
N THR A 227 -11.84 -7.90 13.75
CA THR A 227 -11.28 -8.92 14.65
C THR A 227 -9.93 -9.48 14.19
N TRP A 228 -9.13 -9.94 15.15
CA TRP A 228 -7.78 -10.51 14.96
C TRP A 228 -7.75 -11.71 14.02
N ASP A 229 -8.77 -12.57 14.14
CA ASP A 229 -8.91 -13.76 13.31
C ASP A 229 -9.36 -13.43 11.87
N GLY A 230 -9.65 -12.16 11.56
CA GLY A 230 -10.43 -11.83 10.37
C GLY A 230 -11.86 -12.37 10.46
N LYS A 231 -12.31 -12.79 11.66
CA LYS A 231 -13.69 -13.20 11.98
C LYS A 231 -14.62 -11.98 11.96
N ASN A 232 -14.81 -11.42 10.77
CA ASN A 232 -16.15 -11.13 10.30
C ASN A 232 -16.63 -12.23 9.35
N ALA A 233 -16.05 -13.44 9.47
CA ALA A 233 -16.79 -14.64 9.13
C ALA A 233 -16.56 -15.81 10.07
N SER A 234 -17.60 -16.28 10.75
CA SER A 234 -17.65 -17.67 11.21
C SER A 234 -17.93 -18.56 10.00
N LEU A 235 -17.74 -19.87 10.13
CA LEU A 235 -18.28 -20.81 9.14
C LEU A 235 -19.80 -20.55 8.92
N ASP A 236 -20.52 -20.06 9.94
CA ASP A 236 -21.95 -19.71 9.84
C ASP A 236 -22.24 -18.50 8.93
N SER A 237 -21.39 -17.47 8.93
CA SER A 237 -21.56 -16.37 7.96
C SER A 237 -21.06 -16.76 6.57
N ALA A 238 -20.07 -17.67 6.47
CA ALA A 238 -19.68 -18.28 5.21
C ALA A 238 -20.84 -19.07 4.59
N LEU A 239 -21.55 -19.87 5.42
CA LEU A 239 -22.77 -20.59 5.03
C LEU A 239 -23.85 -19.62 4.52
N GLY A 240 -23.92 -18.41 5.10
CA GLY A 240 -24.79 -17.33 4.64
C GLY A 240 -24.49 -16.82 3.23
N TYR A 241 -23.35 -17.17 2.63
CA TYR A 241 -23.05 -16.87 1.22
C TYR A 241 -23.37 -18.02 0.28
N VAL A 242 -23.57 -19.26 0.74
CA VAL A 242 -23.88 -20.39 -0.15
C VAL A 242 -25.14 -20.09 -0.96
N GLY A 243 -25.03 -20.21 -2.28
CA GLY A 243 -26.08 -19.85 -3.24
C GLY A 243 -26.14 -18.36 -3.60
N LYS A 244 -25.42 -17.46 -2.92
CA LYS A 244 -25.36 -16.04 -3.26
C LYS A 244 -24.31 -15.77 -4.33
N SER A 245 -24.58 -14.75 -5.13
CA SER A 245 -23.57 -14.16 -6.01
C SER A 245 -22.74 -13.17 -5.21
N VAL A 246 -21.42 -13.33 -5.22
CA VAL A 246 -20.48 -12.50 -4.47
C VAL A 246 -19.51 -11.79 -5.41
N GLU A 247 -19.14 -10.57 -5.03
CA GLU A 247 -18.04 -9.82 -5.64
C GLU A 247 -16.80 -10.00 -4.78
N VAL A 248 -15.69 -10.39 -5.40
CA VAL A 248 -14.42 -10.65 -4.71
C VAL A 248 -13.30 -9.83 -5.31
N ARG A 249 -12.35 -9.39 -4.48
CA ARG A 249 -11.11 -8.77 -4.97
C ARG A 249 -10.17 -9.88 -5.47
N SER A 250 -10.09 -10.06 -6.78
CA SER A 250 -9.32 -11.13 -7.42
C SER A 250 -9.07 -10.81 -8.88
N ASN A 251 -8.01 -11.36 -9.45
CA ASN A 251 -7.80 -11.42 -10.90
C ASN A 251 -8.11 -12.82 -11.47
N MET A 252 -8.50 -13.78 -10.64
CA MET A 252 -8.92 -15.11 -11.06
C MET A 252 -10.39 -15.08 -11.48
N LEU A 253 -10.65 -15.42 -12.73
CA LEU A 253 -11.95 -15.41 -13.38
C LEU A 253 -12.38 -16.84 -13.67
N THR A 254 -13.59 -17.22 -13.29
CA THR A 254 -14.14 -18.53 -13.63
C THR A 254 -15.14 -18.39 -14.76
N LEU A 255 -14.89 -19.08 -15.87
CA LEU A 255 -15.87 -19.20 -16.96
C LEU A 255 -16.87 -20.31 -16.60
N GLN A 256 -18.16 -19.99 -16.60
CA GLN A 256 -19.23 -20.95 -16.35
C GLN A 256 -20.41 -20.69 -17.27
N ASN A 257 -20.96 -21.75 -17.87
CA ASN A 257 -22.03 -21.66 -18.84
C ASN A 257 -21.68 -20.69 -19.99
N GLY A 258 -20.40 -20.66 -20.39
CA GLY A 258 -19.90 -19.79 -21.44
C GLY A 258 -19.93 -18.29 -21.12
N LYS A 259 -20.06 -17.89 -19.85
CA LYS A 259 -20.03 -16.47 -19.46
C LYS A 259 -19.23 -16.23 -18.18
N ALA A 260 -18.62 -15.07 -18.08
CA ALA A 260 -17.91 -14.67 -16.87
C ALA A 260 -18.00 -13.16 -16.65
N LYS A 261 -18.30 -12.74 -15.42
CA LYS A 261 -18.41 -11.32 -15.06
C LYS A 261 -17.21 -10.91 -14.21
N PHE A 262 -16.65 -9.75 -14.50
CA PHE A 262 -15.51 -9.19 -13.77
C PHE A 262 -15.55 -7.67 -13.74
N GLY A 263 -14.76 -7.07 -12.86
CA GLY A 263 -14.64 -5.64 -12.71
C GLY A 263 -13.19 -5.20 -12.54
N TYR A 264 -13.00 -3.90 -12.65
CA TYR A 264 -11.73 -3.23 -12.39
C TYR A 264 -11.95 -1.79 -11.95
N THR A 265 -10.99 -1.24 -11.21
CA THR A 265 -11.06 0.13 -10.69
C THR A 265 -9.95 0.96 -11.31
N LEU A 266 -10.32 1.97 -12.09
CA LEU A 266 -9.38 2.91 -12.69
C LEU A 266 -9.08 4.04 -11.70
N PRO A 267 -7.80 4.25 -11.33
CA PRO A 267 -7.42 5.18 -10.26
C PRO A 267 -7.52 6.66 -10.68
N SER A 268 -7.53 6.94 -11.97
CA SER A 268 -7.62 8.27 -12.55
C SER A 268 -8.37 8.19 -13.88
N MET A 269 -8.67 9.34 -14.49
CA MET A 269 -9.29 9.39 -15.81
C MET A 269 -8.37 8.75 -16.85
N THR A 270 -8.86 7.70 -17.52
CA THR A 270 -8.15 7.01 -18.60
C THR A 270 -8.77 7.31 -19.97
N ASP A 271 -7.95 7.24 -21.01
CA ASP A 271 -8.32 7.43 -22.42
C ASP A 271 -8.52 6.10 -23.15
N SER A 272 -7.80 5.05 -22.73
CA SER A 272 -7.98 3.69 -23.25
C SER A 272 -7.78 2.67 -22.14
N THR A 273 -8.48 1.55 -22.24
CA THR A 273 -8.36 0.41 -21.34
C THR A 273 -8.40 -0.87 -22.17
N THR A 274 -7.48 -1.78 -21.93
CA THR A 274 -7.42 -3.10 -22.59
C THR A 274 -7.44 -4.17 -21.51
N ILE A 275 -8.30 -5.16 -21.69
CA ILE A 275 -8.40 -6.33 -20.82
C ILE A 275 -7.92 -7.54 -21.59
N SER A 276 -7.00 -8.29 -21.01
CA SER A 276 -6.55 -9.58 -21.52
C SER A 276 -7.10 -10.69 -20.63
N ILE A 277 -7.84 -11.62 -21.21
CA ILE A 277 -8.20 -12.90 -20.57
C ILE A 277 -7.09 -13.89 -20.85
N VAL A 278 -6.60 -14.54 -19.81
CA VAL A 278 -5.40 -15.37 -19.83
C VAL A 278 -5.74 -16.77 -19.30
N ASP A 279 -5.34 -17.81 -20.01
CA ASP A 279 -5.53 -19.21 -19.60
C ASP A 279 -4.56 -19.66 -18.49
N SER A 280 -4.65 -20.93 -18.10
CA SER A 280 -3.79 -21.53 -17.06
C SER A 280 -2.31 -21.62 -17.45
N ASP A 281 -2.02 -21.67 -18.74
CA ASP A 281 -0.64 -21.73 -19.26
C ASP A 281 -0.03 -20.32 -19.40
N GLY A 282 -0.83 -19.28 -19.16
CA GLY A 282 -0.40 -17.88 -19.16
C GLY A 282 -0.55 -17.20 -20.52
N PHE A 283 -1.19 -17.83 -21.50
CA PHE A 283 -1.44 -17.27 -22.82
C PHE A 283 -2.70 -16.40 -22.82
N THR A 284 -2.65 -15.27 -23.53
CA THR A 284 -3.83 -14.42 -23.73
C THR A 284 -4.73 -15.09 -24.77
N VAL A 285 -5.94 -15.43 -24.36
CA VAL A 285 -6.93 -16.11 -25.22
C VAL A 285 -7.99 -15.16 -25.77
N ARG A 286 -8.21 -14.01 -25.11
CA ARG A 286 -9.15 -12.98 -25.55
C ARG A 286 -8.66 -11.61 -25.14
N THR A 287 -8.80 -10.63 -26.04
CA THR A 287 -8.60 -9.21 -25.73
C THR A 287 -9.93 -8.47 -25.84
N LEU A 288 -10.23 -7.64 -24.83
CA LEU A 288 -11.45 -6.84 -24.78
C LEU A 288 -11.09 -5.36 -24.61
N ASP A 289 -11.84 -4.50 -25.29
CA ASP A 289 -11.82 -3.07 -25.01
C ASP A 289 -12.54 -2.79 -23.70
N GLY A 290 -11.83 -2.11 -22.80
CA GLY A 290 -12.35 -1.68 -21.52
C GLY A 290 -13.06 -0.34 -21.60
N ARG A 291 -13.95 -0.12 -20.64
CA ARG A 291 -14.47 1.20 -20.31
C ARG A 291 -13.32 2.09 -19.82
N THR A 292 -13.47 3.37 -20.10
CA THR A 292 -12.52 4.42 -19.77
C THR A 292 -13.14 5.38 -18.75
N GLY A 293 -12.34 6.33 -18.27
CA GLY A 293 -12.71 7.21 -17.16
C GLY A 293 -12.08 6.77 -15.84
N SER A 294 -12.66 7.16 -14.71
CA SER A 294 -12.18 6.81 -13.36
C SER A 294 -13.26 6.10 -12.55
N GLY A 295 -12.83 5.32 -11.56
CA GLY A 295 -13.74 4.57 -10.68
C GLY A 295 -13.96 3.12 -11.12
N ASN A 296 -15.05 2.53 -10.63
CA ASN A 296 -15.34 1.11 -10.80
C ASN A 296 -16.05 0.83 -12.12
N HIS A 297 -15.58 -0.17 -12.84
CA HIS A 297 -16.18 -0.65 -14.08
C HIS A 297 -16.41 -2.15 -14.00
N THR A 298 -17.43 -2.62 -14.71
CA THR A 298 -17.81 -4.03 -14.75
C THR A 298 -18.10 -4.43 -16.18
N LEU A 299 -17.54 -5.56 -16.60
CA LEU A 299 -17.72 -6.17 -17.91
C LEU A 299 -18.14 -7.63 -17.76
N GLU A 300 -18.76 -8.16 -18.82
CA GLU A 300 -19.08 -9.57 -18.99
C GLU A 300 -18.32 -10.07 -20.21
N TRP A 301 -17.58 -11.16 -20.04
CA TRP A 301 -16.96 -11.93 -21.10
C TRP A 301 -17.95 -13.01 -21.56
N ASP A 302 -18.07 -13.14 -22.88
CA ASP A 302 -18.93 -14.08 -23.60
C ASP A 302 -18.34 -15.50 -23.73
N GLY A 303 -17.22 -15.77 -23.06
CA GLY A 303 -16.55 -17.07 -23.08
C GLY A 303 -15.81 -17.40 -24.36
N THR A 304 -15.73 -16.47 -25.33
CA THR A 304 -15.09 -16.73 -26.62
C THR A 304 -13.68 -16.15 -26.72
N ASN A 305 -12.82 -16.80 -27.50
CA ASN A 305 -11.48 -16.27 -27.85
C ASN A 305 -11.57 -15.16 -28.93
N ASP A 306 -10.43 -14.60 -29.35
CA ASP A 306 -10.39 -13.55 -30.38
C ASP A 306 -10.92 -14.01 -31.77
N GLU A 307 -10.99 -15.33 -32.01
CA GLU A 307 -11.55 -15.93 -33.23
C GLU A 307 -13.07 -16.21 -33.12
N GLY A 308 -13.69 -15.90 -31.97
CA GLY A 308 -15.10 -16.16 -31.70
C GLY A 308 -15.43 -17.61 -31.33
N VAL A 309 -14.41 -18.43 -31.08
CA VAL A 309 -14.58 -19.82 -30.63
C VAL A 309 -14.87 -19.84 -29.13
N LEU A 310 -15.93 -20.54 -28.74
CA LEU A 310 -16.28 -20.76 -27.33
C LEU A 310 -15.20 -21.60 -26.64
N LEU A 311 -14.67 -21.08 -25.54
CA LEU A 311 -13.67 -21.75 -24.72
C LEU A 311 -14.32 -22.65 -23.67
N GLU A 312 -13.55 -23.60 -23.15
CA GLU A 312 -14.02 -24.52 -22.11
C GLU A 312 -14.28 -23.80 -20.79
N ASP A 313 -15.38 -24.15 -20.13
CA ASP A 313 -15.66 -23.68 -18.78
C ASP A 313 -14.50 -24.08 -17.85
N GLY A 314 -13.97 -23.11 -17.08
CA GLY A 314 -12.74 -23.34 -16.34
C GLY A 314 -12.11 -22.08 -15.76
N PRO A 315 -10.95 -22.22 -15.10
CA PRO A 315 -10.23 -21.10 -14.53
C PRO A 315 -9.47 -20.31 -15.60
N TYR A 316 -9.63 -19.00 -15.56
CA TYR A 316 -8.90 -18.00 -16.33
C TYR A 316 -8.40 -16.92 -15.37
N SER A 317 -7.61 -15.98 -15.91
CA SER A 317 -7.24 -14.77 -15.20
C SER A 317 -7.41 -13.54 -16.07
N ILE A 318 -7.55 -12.38 -15.43
CA ILE A 318 -7.66 -11.10 -16.12
C ILE A 318 -6.43 -10.24 -15.85
N ARG A 319 -5.98 -9.55 -16.89
CA ARG A 319 -4.98 -8.49 -16.81
C ARG A 319 -5.57 -7.22 -17.40
N VAL A 320 -5.46 -6.12 -16.69
CA VAL A 320 -5.98 -4.82 -17.14
C VAL A 320 -4.83 -3.87 -17.33
N LYS A 321 -4.78 -3.25 -18.50
CA LYS A 321 -3.87 -2.15 -18.84
C LYS A 321 -4.71 -0.94 -19.22
N ALA A 322 -4.39 0.23 -18.71
CA ALA A 322 -5.07 1.45 -19.10
C ALA A 322 -4.06 2.55 -19.41
N LYS A 323 -4.45 3.55 -20.19
CA LYS A 323 -3.60 4.71 -20.50
C LYS A 323 -4.28 6.02 -20.17
N GLN A 324 -3.49 6.98 -19.73
CA GLN A 324 -3.83 8.39 -19.63
C GLN A 324 -2.80 9.18 -20.47
N GLY A 325 -3.22 9.63 -21.65
CA GLY A 325 -2.34 10.06 -22.73
C GLY A 325 -1.37 8.93 -23.11
N GLU A 326 -0.08 9.24 -23.06
CA GLU A 326 1.01 8.28 -23.28
C GLU A 326 1.36 7.45 -22.03
N THR A 327 0.83 7.81 -20.85
CA THR A 327 1.18 7.15 -19.59
C THR A 327 0.41 5.85 -19.44
N LEU A 328 1.12 4.73 -19.28
CA LEU A 328 0.53 3.45 -18.92
C LEU A 328 0.25 3.40 -17.41
N LEU A 329 -0.97 3.02 -17.05
CA LEU A 329 -1.36 2.70 -15.68
C LEU A 329 -1.23 1.19 -15.49
N GLU A 330 -0.37 0.78 -14.56
CA GLU A 330 -0.15 -0.61 -14.18
C GLU A 330 -0.82 -0.93 -12.83
N ASN A 331 -0.93 -2.21 -12.50
CA ASN A 331 -1.50 -2.69 -11.22
C ASN A 331 -2.95 -2.24 -10.95
N ILE A 332 -3.76 -2.17 -12.01
CA ILE A 332 -5.18 -1.87 -11.90
C ILE A 332 -5.87 -2.95 -11.06
N ALA A 333 -6.55 -2.54 -9.99
CA ALA A 333 -7.26 -3.45 -9.11
C ALA A 333 -8.41 -4.12 -9.87
N THR A 334 -8.54 -5.44 -9.72
CA THR A 334 -9.59 -6.24 -10.37
C THR A 334 -10.52 -6.89 -9.36
N THR A 335 -11.76 -7.09 -9.77
CA THR A 335 -12.76 -7.86 -9.03
C THR A 335 -13.36 -8.94 -9.93
N THR A 336 -13.76 -10.07 -9.35
CA THR A 336 -14.49 -11.11 -10.08
C THR A 336 -15.78 -11.45 -9.35
N PHE A 337 -16.72 -12.02 -10.10
CA PHE A 337 -18.04 -12.35 -9.60
C PHE A 337 -18.28 -13.84 -9.75
N GLY A 338 -18.90 -14.46 -8.75
CA GLY A 338 -19.21 -15.88 -8.81
C GLY A 338 -20.31 -16.24 -7.84
N THR A 339 -20.96 -17.39 -8.09
CA THR A 339 -21.89 -17.97 -7.12
C THR A 339 -21.10 -18.84 -6.16
N VAL A 340 -21.34 -18.69 -4.87
CA VAL A 340 -20.72 -19.56 -3.86
C VAL A 340 -21.43 -20.90 -3.87
N ASN A 341 -20.74 -21.96 -4.31
CA ASN A 341 -21.25 -23.32 -4.39
C ASN A 341 -21.14 -24.06 -3.05
N ALA A 342 -20.08 -23.77 -2.29
CA ALA A 342 -19.80 -24.42 -1.02
C ALA A 342 -18.96 -23.51 -0.13
N VAL A 343 -18.80 -23.92 1.11
CA VAL A 343 -17.84 -23.32 2.04
C VAL A 343 -16.83 -24.38 2.44
N SER A 344 -15.59 -23.94 2.63
CA SER A 344 -14.55 -24.79 3.19
C SER A 344 -13.81 -24.04 4.29
N ASN A 345 -12.97 -24.76 5.01
CA ASN A 345 -12.12 -24.19 6.03
C ASN A 345 -10.68 -24.62 5.72
N ALA A 346 -9.84 -23.66 5.33
CA ALA A 346 -8.44 -23.90 5.03
C ALA A 346 -7.61 -23.30 6.17
N GLY A 347 -6.99 -24.14 7.00
CA GLY A 347 -6.11 -23.68 8.09
C GLY A 347 -6.78 -22.80 9.16
N GLY A 348 -8.11 -22.90 9.33
CA GLY A 348 -8.87 -22.02 10.24
C GLY A 348 -9.39 -20.74 9.57
N THR A 349 -9.15 -20.55 8.27
CA THR A 349 -9.72 -19.48 7.46
C THR A 349 -10.97 -19.99 6.75
N PRO A 350 -12.14 -19.37 6.97
CA PRO A 350 -13.35 -19.71 6.22
C PRO A 350 -13.19 -19.26 4.77
N MET A 351 -13.46 -20.17 3.86
CA MET A 351 -13.39 -19.95 2.42
C MET A 351 -14.76 -20.17 1.80
N VAL A 352 -15.04 -19.42 0.74
CA VAL A 352 -16.11 -19.72 -0.20
C VAL A 352 -15.53 -20.42 -1.43
N VAL A 353 -16.24 -21.42 -1.93
CA VAL A 353 -15.92 -22.11 -3.17
C VAL A 353 -16.79 -21.52 -4.27
N MET A 354 -16.15 -20.99 -5.30
CA MET A 354 -16.80 -20.47 -6.51
C MET A 354 -16.28 -21.24 -7.72
N GLY A 355 -17.06 -22.20 -8.19
CA GLY A 355 -16.59 -23.17 -9.18
C GLY A 355 -15.41 -23.98 -8.66
N THR A 356 -14.28 -23.90 -9.36
CA THR A 356 -13.02 -24.54 -8.98
C THR A 356 -12.13 -23.65 -8.11
N SER A 357 -12.50 -22.38 -7.90
CA SER A 357 -11.73 -21.42 -7.13
C SER A 357 -12.16 -21.42 -5.66
N THR A 358 -11.19 -21.35 -4.75
CA THR A 358 -11.42 -21.25 -3.31
C THR A 358 -10.93 -19.90 -2.83
N ILE A 359 -11.80 -19.07 -2.25
CA ILE A 359 -11.51 -17.68 -1.93
C ILE A 359 -11.81 -17.42 -0.45
N PRO A 360 -10.91 -16.74 0.30
CA PRO A 360 -11.18 -16.42 1.68
C PRO A 360 -12.39 -15.49 1.79
N VAL A 361 -13.26 -15.70 2.77
CA VAL A 361 -14.44 -14.85 2.98
C VAL A 361 -14.06 -13.38 3.17
N SER A 362 -12.86 -13.10 3.68
CA SER A 362 -12.31 -11.73 3.82
C SER A 362 -12.10 -11.00 2.49
N ALA A 363 -11.99 -11.72 1.35
CA ALA A 363 -11.85 -11.11 0.03
C ALA A 363 -13.20 -10.76 -0.62
N ILE A 364 -14.34 -11.10 0.02
CA ILE A 364 -15.68 -10.72 -0.43
C ILE A 364 -15.90 -9.24 -0.15
N LEU A 365 -16.16 -8.47 -1.20
CA LEU A 365 -16.47 -7.05 -1.16
C LEU A 365 -17.97 -6.79 -1.00
N ALA A 366 -18.80 -7.64 -1.62
CA ALA A 366 -20.25 -7.55 -1.57
C ALA A 366 -20.91 -8.91 -1.87
N ALA A 367 -22.16 -9.08 -1.45
CA ALA A 367 -22.98 -10.24 -1.81
C ALA A 367 -24.41 -9.84 -2.13
N ALA A 368 -24.96 -10.38 -3.21
CA ALA A 368 -26.35 -10.23 -3.60
C ALA A 368 -27.12 -11.54 -3.32
N GLY A 369 -28.30 -11.41 -2.72
CA GLY A 369 -29.26 -12.52 -2.64
C GLY A 369 -29.81 -12.85 -4.02
N ILE A 370 -30.24 -14.10 -4.22
CA ILE A 370 -31.04 -14.51 -5.38
C ILE A 370 -32.37 -13.75 -5.38
#